data_AF-A0A9X5XGX8-F1
#
_entry.id   AF-A0A9X5XGX8-F1
#
_cell.length_a   1.000
_cell.length_b   1.000
_cell.length_c   1.000
_cell.angle_alpha   90.00
_cell.angle_beta   90.00
_cell.angle_gamma   90.00
#
_symmetry.space_group_name_H-M   'P 1'
#
loop_
_entity.id
_entity.type
_entity.pdbx_description
1 polymer ?
#
loop_
_entity_poly.entity_id
_entity_poly.type
_entity_poly.pdbx_seq_one_letter_code
_entity_poly.pdbx_strand_id
1 'polypeptide(L)'
;LLGALQSGSAQYDVVTLDVTWVPEFAAAHLIRPLPDALVGADVIKSVASTARWGGKLYAVPFNSDVGLLYYRRDHLKQAHVQDTDLSKGITWRQLRDLIDAVEAPGRSRPKGYEKGWTTQLGPYEGRTVNGIEAFLSATDGAGLTDENGRYTATVQQLTDGIAELRARTQGAYTLGDAVRSDEGESLTDFADGRTAFLRHWPYAYRTLHQSLTDAQLGVAPLPGRAVLGGQNLALAGSSQQADKAKELIRFLTSRESERCLLDAGFAATRESA
;
A
#
# COMPACT_ATOMS: atom_id res chain seq x y z
N LEU A 1 -19.03 -3.14 -8.81
CA LEU A 1 -19.39 -1.71 -8.70
C LEU A 1 -19.58 -1.05 -10.07
N LEU A 2 -18.56 -1.04 -10.94
CA LEU A 2 -18.60 -0.40 -12.26
C LEU A 2 -19.85 -0.76 -13.08
N GLY A 3 -20.10 -2.06 -13.28
CA GLY A 3 -21.28 -2.53 -14.02
C GLY A 3 -22.61 -2.11 -13.40
N ALA A 4 -22.68 -1.98 -12.07
CA ALA A 4 -23.89 -1.52 -11.38
C ALA A 4 -24.14 -0.03 -11.59
N LEU A 5 -23.09 0.80 -11.56
CA LEU A 5 -23.20 2.23 -11.84
C LEU A 5 -23.51 2.51 -13.32
N GLN A 6 -22.89 1.76 -14.23
CA GLN A 6 -23.16 1.89 -15.68
C GLN A 6 -24.57 1.45 -16.07
N SER A 7 -25.05 0.34 -15.51
CA SER A 7 -26.39 -0.19 -15.81
C SER A 7 -27.51 0.46 -15.01
N GLY A 8 -27.19 1.17 -13.92
CA GLY A 8 -28.19 1.66 -12.97
C GLY A 8 -28.93 0.55 -12.21
N SER A 9 -28.43 -0.69 -12.23
CA SER A 9 -29.06 -1.86 -11.60
C SER A 9 -29.06 -1.83 -10.08
N ALA A 10 -28.26 -0.94 -9.47
CA ALA A 10 -28.30 -0.62 -8.06
C ALA A 10 -28.13 0.89 -7.85
N GLN A 11 -28.84 1.43 -6.86
CA GLN A 11 -28.75 2.84 -6.50
C GLN A 11 -27.77 3.02 -5.33
N TYR A 12 -26.68 3.73 -5.59
CA TYR A 12 -25.71 4.14 -4.58
C TYR A 12 -25.71 5.67 -4.51
N ASP A 13 -25.59 6.22 -3.31
CA ASP A 13 -25.39 7.65 -3.11
C ASP A 13 -23.90 7.98 -2.92
N VAL A 14 -23.22 7.17 -2.10
CA VAL A 14 -21.77 7.25 -1.85
C VAL A 14 -21.14 5.94 -2.26
N VAL A 15 -19.98 6.01 -2.93
CA VAL A 15 -19.19 4.84 -3.31
C VAL A 15 -17.77 5.00 -2.80
N THR A 16 -17.23 3.92 -2.24
CA THR A 16 -15.81 3.83 -1.91
C THR A 16 -15.06 3.40 -3.16
N LEU A 17 -14.06 4.17 -3.56
CA LEU A 17 -13.22 3.92 -4.71
C LEU A 17 -11.76 3.83 -4.26
N ASP A 18 -11.04 2.87 -4.80
CA ASP A 18 -9.58 2.91 -4.74
C ASP A 18 -9.06 4.18 -5.45
N VAL A 19 -7.96 4.75 -4.94
CA VAL A 19 -7.35 5.98 -5.46
C VAL A 19 -7.09 5.93 -6.97
N THR A 20 -6.77 4.77 -7.53
CA THR A 20 -6.45 4.58 -8.95
C THR A 20 -7.68 4.69 -9.86
N TRP A 21 -8.89 4.51 -9.32
CA TRP A 21 -10.14 4.48 -10.10
C TRP A 21 -10.84 5.83 -10.22
N VAL A 22 -10.46 6.82 -9.40
CA VAL A 22 -11.09 8.16 -9.39
C VAL A 22 -11.06 8.81 -10.79
N PRO A 23 -9.92 8.83 -11.53
CA PRO A 23 -9.88 9.40 -12.88
C PRO A 23 -10.85 8.74 -13.85
N GLU A 24 -10.90 7.40 -13.88
CA GLU A 24 -11.74 6.64 -14.82
C GLU A 24 -13.23 6.86 -14.52
N PHE A 25 -13.62 6.81 -13.24
CA PHE A 25 -15.01 7.03 -12.84
C PHE A 25 -15.46 8.48 -13.10
N ALA A 26 -14.57 9.45 -12.90
CA ALA A 26 -14.83 10.85 -13.21
C ALA A 26 -15.00 11.08 -14.72
N ALA A 27 -14.10 10.51 -15.54
CA ALA A 27 -14.16 10.60 -17.00
C ALA A 27 -15.42 9.92 -17.58
N ALA A 28 -15.86 8.82 -16.98
CA ALA A 28 -17.07 8.11 -17.36
C ALA A 28 -18.37 8.73 -16.78
N HIS A 29 -18.28 9.84 -16.05
CA HIS A 29 -19.41 10.51 -15.38
C HIS A 29 -20.16 9.61 -14.38
N LEU A 30 -19.50 8.59 -13.83
CA LEU A 30 -20.06 7.69 -12.83
C LEU A 30 -20.01 8.27 -11.41
N ILE A 31 -19.23 9.34 -11.22
CA ILE A 31 -19.17 10.15 -9.99
C ILE A 31 -19.24 11.63 -10.35
N ARG A 32 -19.73 12.44 -9.41
CA ARG A 32 -19.93 13.89 -9.60
C ARG A 32 -18.79 14.70 -8.99
N PRO A 33 -18.46 15.88 -9.55
CA PRO A 33 -17.54 16.79 -8.90
C PRO A 33 -18.10 17.24 -7.54
N LEU A 34 -17.20 17.44 -6.59
CA LEU A 34 -17.48 17.84 -5.22
C LEU A 34 -16.94 19.25 -4.94
N PRO A 35 -17.51 19.98 -3.97
CA PRO A 35 -16.91 21.24 -3.51
C PRO A 35 -15.54 20.99 -2.87
N ASP A 36 -14.53 21.76 -3.29
CA ASP A 36 -13.15 21.66 -2.78
C ASP A 36 -13.05 21.77 -1.25
N ALA A 37 -13.97 22.51 -0.62
CA ALA A 37 -14.04 22.68 0.83
C ALA A 37 -14.33 21.39 1.62
N LEU A 38 -14.67 20.27 0.95
CA LEU A 38 -14.79 18.97 1.59
C LEU A 38 -13.43 18.34 1.95
N VAL A 39 -12.34 18.75 1.30
CA VAL A 39 -10.98 18.33 1.66
C VAL A 39 -10.38 19.42 2.56
N GLY A 40 -10.09 19.05 3.80
CA GLY A 40 -9.46 19.95 4.78
C GLY A 40 -8.00 20.25 4.44
N ALA A 41 -7.49 21.39 4.93
CA ALA A 41 -6.10 21.79 4.74
C ALA A 41 -5.09 20.89 5.48
N ASP A 42 -5.58 20.14 6.48
CA ASP A 42 -4.88 19.16 7.28
C ASP A 42 -4.82 17.77 6.64
N VAL A 43 -5.48 17.55 5.49
CA VAL A 43 -5.31 16.33 4.70
C VAL A 43 -3.94 16.34 4.03
N ILE A 44 -3.21 15.24 4.14
CA ILE A 44 -1.88 15.07 3.55
C ILE A 44 -1.94 15.38 2.05
N LYS A 45 -1.07 16.27 1.57
CA LYS A 45 -1.14 16.82 0.20
C LYS A 45 -1.13 15.76 -0.90
N SER A 46 -0.29 14.73 -0.77
CA SER A 46 -0.23 13.63 -1.74
C SER A 46 -1.53 12.83 -1.74
N VAL A 47 -2.12 12.58 -0.58
CA VAL A 47 -3.40 11.87 -0.43
C VAL A 47 -4.55 12.70 -1.02
N ALA A 48 -4.61 13.99 -0.70
CA ALA A 48 -5.59 14.92 -1.27
C ALA A 48 -5.56 14.98 -2.81
N SER A 49 -4.37 14.78 -3.42
CA SER A 49 -4.22 14.79 -4.87
C SER A 49 -4.90 13.62 -5.56
N THR A 50 -5.03 12.47 -4.88
CA THR A 50 -5.64 11.25 -5.42
C THR A 50 -7.14 11.39 -5.68
N ALA A 51 -7.77 12.36 -5.04
CA ALA A 51 -9.21 12.59 -5.12
C ALA A 51 -9.61 13.54 -6.27
N ARG A 52 -8.66 13.94 -7.12
CA ARG A 52 -8.85 14.98 -8.14
C ARG A 52 -8.64 14.45 -9.56
N TRP A 53 -9.40 15.01 -10.49
CA TRP A 53 -9.27 14.77 -11.93
C TRP A 53 -9.58 16.04 -12.72
N GLY A 54 -8.73 16.39 -13.69
CA GLY A 54 -8.91 17.61 -14.50
C GLY A 54 -9.03 18.89 -13.67
N GLY A 55 -8.26 19.00 -12.58
CA GLY A 55 -8.25 20.14 -11.66
C GLY A 55 -9.46 20.24 -10.72
N LYS A 56 -10.42 19.31 -10.79
CA LYS A 56 -11.62 19.30 -9.94
C LYS A 56 -11.56 18.17 -8.92
N LEU A 57 -12.16 18.38 -7.75
CA LEU A 57 -12.37 17.35 -6.76
C LEU A 57 -13.53 16.43 -7.19
N TYR A 58 -13.33 15.12 -7.12
CA TYR A 58 -14.35 14.11 -7.44
C TYR A 58 -14.62 13.12 -6.30
N ALA A 59 -13.74 13.06 -5.31
CA ALA A 59 -13.89 12.22 -4.13
C ALA A 59 -13.31 12.94 -2.90
N VAL A 60 -13.38 12.32 -1.72
CA VAL A 60 -12.71 12.80 -0.50
C VAL A 60 -11.92 11.65 0.09
N PRO A 61 -10.64 11.83 0.46
CA PRO A 61 -9.87 10.77 1.10
C PRO A 61 -10.51 10.24 2.36
N PHE A 62 -10.50 8.92 2.51
CA PHE A 62 -11.13 8.20 3.62
C PHE A 62 -10.11 7.42 4.45
N ASN A 63 -9.24 6.67 3.79
CA ASN A 63 -8.03 6.11 4.38
C ASN A 63 -6.88 6.22 3.37
N SER A 64 -5.66 6.12 3.86
CA SER A 64 -4.47 6.06 3.03
C SER A 64 -3.74 4.74 3.24
N ASP A 65 -3.07 4.25 2.21
CA ASP A 65 -2.17 3.12 2.29
C ASP A 65 -0.81 3.47 1.69
N VAL A 66 0.23 2.81 2.20
CA VAL A 66 1.59 2.87 1.65
C VAL A 66 2.27 1.53 1.92
N GLY A 67 3.12 1.08 1.00
CA GLY A 67 3.93 -0.11 1.24
C GLY A 67 4.86 0.10 2.45
N LEU A 68 4.78 -0.79 3.43
CA LEU A 68 5.62 -0.82 4.63
C LEU A 68 6.43 -2.11 4.68
N LEU A 69 7.56 -2.04 5.39
CA LEU A 69 8.39 -3.19 5.72
C LEU A 69 8.03 -3.71 7.10
N TYR A 70 7.41 -4.88 7.17
CA TYR A 70 7.24 -5.65 8.39
C TYR A 70 8.39 -6.65 8.54
N TYR A 71 8.89 -6.82 9.76
CA TYR A 71 10.03 -7.70 10.01
C TYR A 71 9.98 -8.37 11.39
N ARG A 72 10.57 -9.57 11.45
CA ARG A 72 10.64 -10.41 12.65
C ARG A 72 11.89 -10.10 13.47
N ARG A 73 11.75 -9.25 14.49
CA ARG A 73 12.82 -8.89 15.45
C ARG A 73 13.41 -10.12 16.13
N ASP A 74 12.57 -11.09 16.48
CA ASP A 74 12.99 -12.34 17.11
C ASP A 74 13.82 -13.22 16.16
N HIS A 75 13.50 -13.26 14.87
CA HIS A 75 14.31 -13.97 13.86
C HIS A 75 15.70 -13.34 13.72
N LEU A 76 15.77 -12.00 13.67
CA LEU A 76 17.04 -11.27 13.61
C LEU A 76 17.90 -11.51 14.87
N LYS A 77 17.29 -11.47 16.07
CA LYS A 77 17.99 -11.77 17.33
C LYS A 77 18.51 -13.20 17.38
N GLN A 78 17.72 -14.17 16.91
CA GLN A 78 18.14 -15.58 16.84
C GLN A 78 19.33 -15.77 15.88
N ALA A 79 19.40 -14.97 14.83
CA ALA A 79 20.54 -14.88 13.92
C ALA A 79 21.73 -14.06 14.48
N HIS A 80 21.63 -13.58 15.73
CA HIS A 80 22.61 -12.73 16.41
C HIS A 80 22.86 -11.36 15.75
N VAL A 81 21.88 -10.85 15.00
CA VAL A 81 21.88 -9.46 14.55
C VAL A 81 21.72 -8.55 15.78
N GLN A 82 22.66 -7.63 15.96
CA GLN A 82 22.73 -6.78 17.16
C GLN A 82 21.72 -5.63 17.12
N ASP A 83 21.63 -4.95 15.98
CA ASP A 83 20.66 -3.87 15.78
C ASP A 83 19.46 -4.41 15.01
N THR A 84 18.35 -4.58 15.73
CA THR A 84 17.08 -5.04 15.17
C THR A 84 16.05 -3.92 15.12
N ASP A 85 16.43 -2.66 15.32
CA ASP A 85 15.51 -1.54 15.14
C ASP A 85 15.71 -0.91 13.75
N LEU A 86 14.86 -1.34 12.81
CA LEU A 86 14.90 -0.86 11.43
C LEU A 86 14.00 0.36 11.20
N SER A 87 13.43 0.95 12.26
CA SER A 87 12.40 2.02 12.16
C SER A 87 12.85 3.27 11.40
N LYS A 88 14.16 3.55 11.38
CA LYS A 88 14.76 4.66 10.62
C LYS A 88 14.85 4.40 9.11
N GLY A 89 14.43 3.21 8.66
CA GLY A 89 14.53 2.77 7.28
C GLY A 89 15.86 2.11 6.95
N ILE A 90 15.84 1.24 5.96
CA ILE A 90 17.01 0.54 5.42
C ILE A 90 17.00 0.55 3.90
N THR A 91 18.14 0.23 3.30
CA THR A 91 18.27 0.02 1.85
C THR A 91 17.96 -1.43 1.47
N TRP A 92 17.65 -1.67 0.19
CA TRP A 92 17.49 -3.04 -0.34
C TRP A 92 18.74 -3.90 -0.18
N ARG A 93 19.94 -3.28 -0.22
CA ARG A 93 21.18 -3.99 0.08
C ARG A 93 21.23 -4.46 1.53
N GLN A 94 20.95 -3.57 2.48
CA GLN A 94 20.89 -3.91 3.91
C GLN A 94 19.83 -4.97 4.21
N LEU A 95 18.66 -4.91 3.55
CA LEU A 95 17.64 -5.96 3.68
C LEU A 95 18.20 -7.32 3.25
N ARG A 96 18.90 -7.40 2.12
CA ARG A 96 19.55 -8.64 1.67
C ARG A 96 20.64 -9.11 2.63
N ASP A 97 21.48 -8.20 3.12
CA ASP A 97 22.52 -8.53 4.10
C ASP A 97 21.91 -9.13 5.38
N LEU A 98 20.74 -8.63 5.82
CA LEU A 98 20.00 -9.19 6.95
C LEU A 98 19.40 -10.56 6.65
N ILE A 99 18.86 -10.77 5.44
CA ILE A 99 18.38 -12.08 5.00
C ILE A 99 19.53 -13.09 5.00
N ASP A 100 20.68 -12.72 4.42
CA ASP A 100 21.88 -13.55 4.38
C ASP A 100 22.37 -13.90 5.79
N ALA A 101 22.30 -12.95 6.73
CA ALA A 101 22.65 -13.19 8.13
C ALA A 101 21.72 -14.22 8.80
N VAL A 102 20.41 -14.20 8.50
CA VAL A 102 19.44 -15.19 8.99
C VAL A 102 19.65 -16.56 8.34
N GLU A 103 20.03 -16.59 7.06
CA GLU A 103 20.22 -17.83 6.31
C GLU A 103 21.62 -18.45 6.45
N ALA A 104 22.58 -17.72 7.03
CA ALA A 104 23.97 -18.14 7.14
C ALA A 104 24.16 -19.52 7.80
N PRO A 105 25.09 -20.36 7.30
CA PRO A 105 25.42 -21.64 7.91
C PRO A 105 25.83 -21.51 9.37
N GLY A 106 25.36 -22.43 10.22
CA GLY A 106 25.64 -22.41 11.66
C GLY A 106 24.79 -21.44 12.47
N ARG A 107 23.92 -20.65 11.84
CA ARG A 107 22.87 -19.89 12.55
C ARG A 107 21.66 -20.77 12.81
N SER A 108 21.06 -20.62 13.99
CA SER A 108 19.79 -21.29 14.30
C SER A 108 18.68 -20.56 13.58
N ARG A 109 17.98 -21.26 12.68
CA ARG A 109 16.80 -20.73 12.02
C ARG A 109 15.56 -20.90 12.90
N PRO A 110 14.61 -19.96 12.88
CA PRO A 110 13.31 -20.16 13.51
C PRO A 110 12.63 -21.42 12.96
N LYS A 111 11.86 -22.12 13.80
CA LYS A 111 11.07 -23.28 13.34
C LYS A 111 10.03 -22.80 12.33
N GLY A 112 9.97 -23.45 11.16
CA GLY A 112 9.05 -23.09 10.09
C GLY A 112 9.56 -22.02 9.13
N TYR A 113 10.73 -21.42 9.39
CA TYR A 113 11.35 -20.47 8.47
C TYR A 113 11.73 -21.15 7.16
N GLU A 114 11.35 -20.54 6.04
CA GLU A 114 11.59 -21.06 4.68
C GLU A 114 12.46 -20.12 3.84
N LYS A 115 12.19 -18.81 3.89
CA LYS A 115 12.81 -17.78 3.04
C LYS A 115 12.89 -16.42 3.73
N GLY A 116 13.80 -15.56 3.28
CA GLY A 116 13.96 -14.22 3.85
C GLY A 116 12.73 -13.32 3.73
N TRP A 117 12.03 -13.40 2.59
CA TRP A 117 11.07 -12.38 2.17
C TRP A 117 9.80 -12.99 1.55
N THR A 118 8.65 -12.35 1.77
CA THR A 118 7.43 -12.55 0.98
C THR A 118 6.73 -11.21 0.68
N THR A 119 5.90 -11.18 -0.36
CA THR A 119 5.13 -10.02 -0.80
C THR A 119 3.99 -10.48 -1.72
N GLN A 120 3.10 -9.56 -2.10
CA GLN A 120 1.97 -9.80 -2.98
C GLN A 120 2.42 -9.84 -4.46
N LEU A 121 2.59 -11.04 -5.03
CA LEU A 121 2.95 -11.18 -6.45
C LEU A 121 1.93 -11.99 -7.26
N GLY A 122 0.72 -12.24 -6.75
CA GLY A 122 -0.37 -12.82 -7.54
C GLY A 122 -0.72 -11.99 -8.80
N PRO A 123 -1.45 -12.55 -9.79
CA PRO A 123 -1.78 -11.87 -11.05
C PRO A 123 -2.92 -10.84 -10.87
N TYR A 124 -2.68 -9.83 -10.04
CA TYR A 124 -3.61 -8.74 -9.76
C TYR A 124 -2.83 -7.44 -9.50
N GLU A 125 -3.52 -6.40 -9.05
CA GLU A 125 -2.95 -5.09 -8.71
C GLU A 125 -1.69 -5.16 -7.86
N GLY A 126 -1.62 -6.04 -6.84
CA GLY A 126 -0.46 -6.15 -5.95
C GLY A 126 0.85 -6.39 -6.69
N ARG A 127 0.84 -7.20 -7.76
CA ARG A 127 2.04 -7.40 -8.61
C ARG A 127 2.40 -6.14 -9.39
N THR A 128 1.41 -5.42 -9.90
CA THR A 128 1.64 -4.13 -10.57
C THR A 128 2.27 -3.15 -9.60
N VAL A 129 1.75 -3.03 -8.38
CA VAL A 129 2.27 -2.16 -7.32
C VAL A 129 3.74 -2.50 -7.01
N ASN A 130 4.06 -3.77 -6.74
CA ASN A 130 5.45 -4.20 -6.50
C ASN A 130 6.38 -3.87 -7.68
N GLY A 131 5.88 -3.98 -8.91
CA GLY A 131 6.62 -3.59 -10.13
C GLY A 131 6.86 -2.08 -10.23
N ILE A 132 5.86 -1.26 -9.91
CA ILE A 132 6.01 0.20 -9.89
C ILE A 132 6.97 0.64 -8.77
N GLU A 133 6.88 0.05 -7.58
CA GLU A 133 7.82 0.32 -6.48
C GLU A 133 9.27 -0.02 -6.87
N ALA A 134 9.46 -1.12 -7.60
CA ALA A 134 10.77 -1.50 -8.14
C ALA A 134 11.28 -0.48 -9.16
N PHE A 135 10.45 -0.14 -10.14
CA PHE A 135 10.78 0.85 -11.15
C PHE A 135 11.14 2.21 -10.54
N LEU A 136 10.28 2.76 -9.68
CA LEU A 136 10.50 4.05 -9.03
C LEU A 136 11.75 4.07 -8.15
N SER A 137 12.15 2.93 -7.58
CA SER A 137 13.38 2.85 -6.81
C SER A 137 14.63 2.79 -7.70
N ALA A 138 14.55 2.14 -8.86
CA ALA A 138 15.68 2.00 -9.78
C ALA A 138 15.97 3.31 -10.56
N THR A 139 14.97 4.18 -10.69
CA THR A 139 15.02 5.39 -11.51
C THR A 139 15.01 6.69 -10.68
N ASP A 140 15.26 6.60 -9.37
CA ASP A 140 15.19 7.70 -8.41
C ASP A 140 13.84 8.44 -8.38
N GLY A 141 12.77 7.78 -8.80
CA GLY A 141 11.41 8.28 -8.81
C GLY A 141 10.98 8.91 -10.15
N ALA A 142 11.76 8.73 -11.22
CA ALA A 142 11.25 9.05 -12.56
C ALA A 142 9.97 8.25 -12.81
N GLY A 143 8.88 8.94 -13.16
CA GLY A 143 7.59 8.30 -13.44
C GLY A 143 7.59 7.54 -14.76
N LEU A 144 6.62 6.62 -14.93
CA LEU A 144 6.38 5.95 -16.21
C LEU A 144 5.71 6.88 -17.23
N THR A 145 4.90 7.82 -16.74
CA THR A 145 4.13 8.76 -17.55
C THR A 145 4.37 10.19 -17.09
N ASP A 146 4.11 11.15 -17.97
CA ASP A 146 3.93 12.55 -17.60
C ASP A 146 2.55 12.78 -16.94
N GLU A 147 2.29 14.03 -16.56
CA GLU A 147 1.02 14.49 -15.96
C GLU A 147 -0.21 14.31 -16.87
N ASN A 148 0.00 14.10 -18.18
CA ASN A 148 -1.06 13.87 -19.17
C ASN A 148 -1.23 12.38 -19.50
N GLY A 149 -0.54 11.49 -18.78
CA GLY A 149 -0.58 10.05 -19.01
C GLY A 149 0.21 9.60 -20.25
N ARG A 150 1.05 10.46 -20.85
CA ARG A 150 1.92 10.05 -21.95
C ARG A 150 3.12 9.32 -21.40
N TYR A 151 3.44 8.18 -22.00
CA TYR A 151 4.59 7.37 -21.61
C TYR A 151 5.90 8.11 -21.89
N THR A 152 6.75 8.27 -20.87
CA THR A 152 8.00 9.07 -20.94
C THR A 152 9.25 8.30 -20.53
N ALA A 153 9.12 7.12 -19.94
CA ALA A 153 10.26 6.33 -19.49
C ALA A 153 11.06 5.73 -20.66
N THR A 154 12.39 5.81 -20.57
CA THR A 154 13.29 5.23 -21.57
C THR A 154 13.33 3.70 -21.48
N VAL A 155 13.77 3.03 -22.56
CA VAL A 155 14.00 1.58 -22.55
C VAL A 155 14.99 1.17 -21.44
N GLN A 156 16.01 2.00 -21.19
CA GLN A 156 16.96 1.76 -20.11
C GLN A 156 16.27 1.79 -18.74
N GLN A 157 15.49 2.82 -18.44
CA GLN A 157 14.75 2.94 -17.19
C GLN A 157 13.79 1.75 -16.96
N LEU A 158 13.08 1.32 -18.01
CA LEU A 158 12.24 0.11 -17.92
C LEU A 158 13.06 -1.14 -17.60
N THR A 159 14.20 -1.28 -18.27
CA THR A 159 15.11 -2.42 -18.07
C THR A 159 15.61 -2.44 -16.63
N ASP A 160 15.99 -1.28 -16.09
CA ASP A 160 16.46 -1.14 -14.71
C ASP A 160 15.35 -1.47 -13.70
N GLY A 161 14.12 -1.00 -13.94
CA GLY A 161 12.97 -1.34 -13.08
C GLY A 161 12.61 -2.83 -13.08
N ILE A 162 12.64 -3.50 -14.24
CA ILE A 162 12.44 -4.95 -14.33
C ILE A 162 13.57 -5.70 -13.64
N ALA A 163 14.83 -5.25 -13.81
CA ALA A 163 15.98 -5.84 -13.14
C ALA A 163 15.87 -5.70 -11.61
N GLU A 164 15.41 -4.55 -11.12
CA GLU A 164 15.17 -4.30 -9.70
C GLU A 164 14.03 -5.18 -9.16
N LEU A 165 12.91 -5.31 -9.88
CA LEU A 165 11.83 -6.23 -9.49
C LEU A 165 12.33 -7.66 -9.41
N ARG A 166 13.10 -8.09 -10.42
CA ARG A 166 13.74 -9.41 -10.44
C ARG A 166 14.66 -9.57 -9.25
N ALA A 167 15.49 -8.58 -8.91
CA ALA A 167 16.41 -8.63 -7.78
C ALA A 167 15.68 -8.79 -6.43
N ARG A 168 14.51 -8.13 -6.26
CA ARG A 168 13.67 -8.26 -5.06
C ARG A 168 12.96 -9.62 -4.95
N THR A 169 12.68 -10.26 -6.08
CA THR A 169 11.81 -11.45 -6.17
C THR A 169 12.55 -12.72 -6.57
N GLN A 170 13.88 -12.72 -6.53
CA GLN A 170 14.65 -13.94 -6.84
C GLN A 170 14.31 -15.05 -5.83
N GLY A 171 14.15 -16.27 -6.34
CA GLY A 171 13.81 -17.44 -5.52
C GLY A 171 14.84 -17.82 -4.45
N ALA A 172 16.05 -17.26 -4.52
CA ALA A 172 17.03 -17.37 -3.43
C ALA A 172 16.51 -16.71 -2.13
N TYR A 173 15.80 -15.58 -2.25
CA TYR A 173 15.39 -14.76 -1.10
C TYR A 173 13.88 -14.77 -0.85
N THR A 174 13.08 -14.98 -1.91
CA THR A 174 11.62 -14.86 -1.85
C THR A 174 10.94 -16.22 -1.73
N LEU A 175 9.87 -16.28 -0.94
CA LEU A 175 9.01 -17.46 -0.84
C LEU A 175 8.48 -17.87 -2.22
N GLY A 176 8.62 -19.15 -2.56
CA GLY A 176 8.23 -19.65 -3.90
C GLY A 176 6.74 -19.44 -4.20
N ASP A 177 5.89 -19.52 -3.18
CA ASP A 177 4.44 -19.32 -3.34
C ASP A 177 4.04 -17.85 -3.57
N ALA A 178 4.92 -16.89 -3.25
CA ALA A 178 4.65 -15.46 -3.35
C ALA A 178 4.12 -15.06 -4.74
N VAL A 179 4.54 -15.75 -5.81
CA VAL A 179 4.11 -15.54 -7.21
C VAL A 179 2.60 -15.69 -7.43
N ARG A 180 1.90 -16.28 -6.45
CA ARG A 180 0.45 -16.47 -6.42
C ARG A 180 -0.23 -15.77 -5.25
N SER A 181 0.54 -15.29 -4.26
CA SER A 181 0.01 -14.70 -3.03
C SER A 181 -0.58 -13.31 -3.24
N ASP A 182 -1.72 -13.08 -2.61
CA ASP A 182 -2.30 -11.77 -2.35
C ASP A 182 -1.99 -11.27 -0.93
N GLU A 183 -2.68 -10.23 -0.47
CA GLU A 183 -2.56 -9.70 0.88
C GLU A 183 -2.77 -10.75 1.97
N GLY A 184 -3.76 -11.63 1.83
CA GLY A 184 -4.13 -12.64 2.82
C GLY A 184 -3.08 -13.75 2.93
N GLU A 185 -2.65 -14.31 1.80
CA GLU A 185 -1.63 -15.37 1.82
C GLU A 185 -0.29 -14.84 2.32
N SER A 186 0.17 -13.70 1.81
CA SER A 186 1.46 -13.13 2.23
C SER A 186 1.48 -12.71 3.71
N LEU A 187 0.36 -12.23 4.25
CA LEU A 187 0.22 -11.93 5.68
C LEU A 187 0.29 -13.20 6.52
N THR A 188 -0.39 -14.26 6.09
CA THR A 188 -0.40 -15.57 6.76
C THR A 188 1.00 -16.17 6.79
N ASP A 189 1.71 -16.16 5.65
CA ASP A 189 3.07 -16.67 5.55
C ASP A 189 4.02 -16.02 6.56
N PHE A 190 3.94 -14.70 6.70
CA PHE A 190 4.76 -13.95 7.64
C PHE A 190 4.34 -14.18 9.11
N ALA A 191 3.03 -14.21 9.38
CA ALA A 191 2.50 -14.47 10.72
C ALA A 191 2.92 -15.86 11.24
N ASP A 192 2.90 -16.87 10.38
CA ASP A 192 3.35 -18.24 10.67
C ASP A 192 4.88 -18.37 10.81
N GLY A 193 5.62 -17.28 10.56
CA GLY A 193 7.08 -17.25 10.67
C GLY A 193 7.81 -17.92 9.52
N ARG A 194 7.14 -18.12 8.36
CA ARG A 194 7.78 -18.67 7.16
C ARG A 194 8.84 -17.72 6.60
N THR A 195 8.70 -16.42 6.85
CA THR A 195 9.66 -15.40 6.43
C THR A 195 10.06 -14.41 7.53
N ALA A 196 11.25 -13.83 7.40
CA ALA A 196 11.75 -12.80 8.31
C ALA A 196 11.23 -11.40 7.97
N PHE A 197 10.85 -11.17 6.70
CA PHE A 197 10.43 -9.89 6.17
C PHE A 197 9.19 -10.02 5.28
N LEU A 198 8.37 -8.97 5.29
CA LEU A 198 7.14 -8.84 4.52
C LEU A 198 6.95 -7.40 4.06
N ARG A 199 6.61 -7.20 2.78
CA ARG A 199 5.99 -5.94 2.33
C ARG A 199 4.48 -6.04 2.44
N HIS A 200 3.85 -5.10 3.16
CA HIS A 200 2.39 -5.06 3.34
C HIS A 200 1.89 -3.64 3.63
N TRP A 201 0.58 -3.48 3.71
CA TRP A 201 -0.14 -2.24 4.00
C TRP A 201 -0.21 -1.92 5.50
N PRO A 202 -0.56 -0.69 5.90
CA PRO A 202 -0.65 -0.27 7.31
C PRO A 202 -1.57 -1.13 8.18
N TYR A 203 -2.69 -1.64 7.63
CA TYR A 203 -3.63 -2.47 8.39
C TYR A 203 -3.00 -3.75 8.94
N ALA A 204 -1.96 -4.27 8.27
CA ALA A 204 -1.25 -5.47 8.73
C ALA A 204 -0.63 -5.28 10.11
N TYR A 205 -0.29 -4.05 10.52
CA TYR A 205 0.25 -3.76 11.84
C TYR A 205 -0.68 -4.23 12.95
N ARG A 206 -1.95 -3.80 12.91
CA ARG A 206 -2.95 -4.20 13.92
C ARG A 206 -3.23 -5.70 13.84
N THR A 207 -3.32 -6.26 12.64
CA THR A 207 -3.60 -7.69 12.45
C THR A 207 -2.48 -8.56 13.00
N LEU A 208 -1.22 -8.26 12.69
CA LEU A 208 -0.07 -9.03 13.15
C LEU A 208 0.14 -8.92 14.66
N HIS A 209 -0.21 -7.79 15.27
CA HIS A 209 -0.18 -7.62 16.72
C HIS A 209 -1.21 -8.46 17.48
N GLN A 210 -2.14 -9.15 16.79
CA GLN A 210 -3.03 -10.12 17.43
C GLN A 210 -2.30 -11.42 17.82
N SER A 211 -1.19 -11.75 17.13
CA SER A 211 -0.40 -12.96 17.37
C SER A 211 1.06 -12.70 17.71
N LEU A 212 1.58 -11.50 17.41
CA LEU A 212 2.98 -11.12 17.65
C LEU A 212 3.09 -9.95 18.64
N THR A 213 4.05 -10.07 19.55
CA THR A 213 4.38 -9.01 20.52
C THR A 213 5.30 -7.94 19.92
N ASP A 214 5.41 -6.77 20.57
CA ASP A 214 6.37 -5.71 20.21
C ASP A 214 7.83 -6.21 20.20
N ALA A 215 8.15 -7.25 20.97
CA ALA A 215 9.48 -7.85 21.01
C ALA A 215 9.78 -8.69 19.76
N GLN A 216 8.74 -9.17 19.07
CA GLN A 216 8.81 -10.05 17.89
C GLN A 216 8.57 -9.31 16.58
N LEU A 217 7.69 -8.32 16.57
CA LEU A 217 7.33 -7.57 15.38
C LEU A 217 8.00 -6.19 15.35
N GLY A 218 8.51 -5.82 14.20
CA GLY A 218 8.87 -4.44 13.89
C GLY A 218 8.26 -4.00 12.56
N VAL A 219 8.12 -2.68 12.42
CA VAL A 219 7.69 -2.01 11.19
C VAL A 219 8.71 -0.91 10.84
N ALA A 220 8.92 -0.70 9.54
CA ALA A 220 9.84 0.28 9.00
C ALA A 220 9.33 0.82 7.66
N PRO A 221 9.83 1.98 7.20
CA PRO A 221 9.64 2.40 5.82
C PRO A 221 10.11 1.30 4.85
N LEU A 222 9.32 1.04 3.79
CA LEU A 222 9.76 0.14 2.72
C LEU A 222 11.03 0.72 2.07
N PRO A 223 12.08 -0.09 1.83
CA PRO A 223 13.29 0.40 1.19
C PRO A 223 13.02 1.00 -0.20
N GLY A 224 13.65 2.15 -0.49
CA GLY A 224 13.49 2.84 -1.76
C GLY A 224 12.21 3.67 -1.82
N ARG A 225 11.36 3.42 -2.81
CA ARG A 225 10.08 4.13 -3.03
C ARG A 225 8.91 3.18 -2.82
N ALA A 226 7.90 3.63 -2.06
CA ALA A 226 6.62 2.97 -1.91
C ALA A 226 5.55 3.68 -2.75
N VAL A 227 4.56 2.93 -3.21
CA VAL A 227 3.40 3.49 -3.92
C VAL A 227 2.34 3.90 -2.90
N LEU A 228 1.72 5.06 -3.13
CA LEU A 228 0.58 5.53 -2.36
C LEU A 228 -0.69 4.83 -2.85
N GLY A 229 -1.43 4.24 -1.92
CA GLY A 229 -2.74 3.63 -2.13
C GLY A 229 -3.80 4.23 -1.20
N GLY A 230 -4.87 3.49 -1.00
CA GLY A 230 -5.96 3.82 -0.10
C GLY A 230 -7.27 4.02 -0.82
N GLN A 231 -8.25 4.55 -0.10
CA GLN A 231 -9.62 4.66 -0.56
C GLN A 231 -10.14 6.09 -0.41
N ASN A 232 -10.94 6.49 -1.40
CA ASN A 232 -11.66 7.74 -1.46
C ASN A 232 -13.17 7.47 -1.44
N LEU A 233 -13.95 8.39 -0.83
CA LEU A 233 -15.41 8.39 -0.92
C LEU A 233 -15.86 9.36 -2.01
N ALA A 234 -16.63 8.87 -2.97
CA ALA A 234 -17.15 9.66 -4.08
C ALA A 234 -18.68 9.71 -4.08
N LEU A 235 -19.24 10.82 -4.56
CA LEU A 235 -20.67 10.96 -4.79
C LEU A 235 -21.03 10.31 -6.12
N ALA A 236 -21.93 9.33 -6.09
CA ALA A 236 -22.36 8.63 -7.29
C ALA A 236 -23.05 9.57 -8.30
N GLY A 237 -22.76 9.36 -9.58
CA GLY A 237 -23.29 10.10 -10.73
C GLY A 237 -24.82 10.08 -10.81
N SER A 238 -25.46 9.01 -10.34
CA SER A 238 -26.90 8.79 -10.38
C SER A 238 -27.65 9.24 -9.11
N SER A 239 -26.94 9.64 -8.05
CA SER A 239 -27.53 9.94 -6.74
C SER A 239 -28.62 11.02 -6.81
N GLN A 240 -29.75 10.74 -6.16
CA GLN A 240 -30.85 11.71 -5.96
C GLN A 240 -30.75 12.42 -4.60
N GLN A 241 -29.80 12.03 -3.75
CA GLN A 241 -29.64 12.53 -2.37
C GLN A 241 -28.28 13.25 -2.19
N ALA A 242 -27.88 14.04 -3.17
CA ALA A 242 -26.53 14.61 -3.25
C ALA A 242 -26.12 15.42 -2.01
N ASP A 243 -27.03 16.19 -1.41
CA ASP A 243 -26.73 16.98 -0.21
C ASP A 243 -26.47 16.11 1.02
N LYS A 244 -27.32 15.12 1.27
CA LYS A 244 -27.15 14.14 2.36
C LYS A 244 -25.90 13.28 2.15
N ALA A 245 -25.62 12.88 0.91
CA ALA A 245 -24.41 12.14 0.57
C ALA A 245 -23.15 12.95 0.88
N LYS A 246 -23.11 14.25 0.55
CA LYS A 246 -22.00 15.15 0.92
C LYS A 246 -21.86 15.31 2.44
N GLU A 247 -22.97 15.40 3.17
CA GLU A 247 -22.95 15.43 4.64
C GLU A 247 -22.37 14.14 5.23
N LEU A 248 -22.77 12.98 4.69
CA LEU A 248 -22.23 11.69 5.09
C LEU A 248 -20.73 11.60 4.79
N ILE A 249 -20.30 11.99 3.59
CA ILE A 249 -18.88 12.03 3.23
C ILE A 249 -18.11 12.90 4.23
N ARG A 250 -18.57 14.12 4.51
CA ARG A 250 -17.94 15.03 5.49
C ARG A 250 -17.84 14.40 6.87
N PHE A 251 -18.88 13.70 7.32
CA PHE A 251 -18.88 13.02 8.61
C PHE A 251 -17.86 11.87 8.64
N LEU A 252 -17.87 11.00 7.62
CA LEU A 252 -16.99 9.83 7.54
C LEU A 252 -15.51 10.21 7.37
N THR A 253 -15.23 11.38 6.79
CA THR A 253 -13.86 11.90 6.63
C THR A 253 -13.54 13.03 7.61
N SER A 254 -14.30 13.16 8.70
CA SER A 254 -13.98 14.07 9.80
C SER A 254 -12.74 13.58 10.56
N ARG A 255 -12.10 14.49 11.30
CA ARG A 255 -10.97 14.16 12.17
C ARG A 255 -11.33 13.03 13.15
N GLU A 256 -12.51 13.09 13.75
CA GLU A 256 -12.99 12.09 14.70
C GLU A 256 -13.18 10.72 14.03
N SER A 257 -13.78 10.68 12.84
CA SER A 257 -13.95 9.44 12.08
C SER A 257 -12.62 8.85 11.62
N GLU A 258 -11.66 9.68 11.20
CA GLU A 258 -10.32 9.20 10.84
C GLU A 258 -9.53 8.66 12.03
N ARG A 259 -9.73 9.21 13.24
CA ARG A 259 -9.18 8.63 14.47
C ARG A 259 -9.74 7.24 14.74
N CYS A 260 -11.04 7.04 14.52
CA CYS A 260 -11.65 5.71 14.62
C CYS A 260 -11.06 4.72 13.59
N LEU A 261 -10.77 5.18 12.38
CA LEU A 261 -10.11 4.36 11.35
C LEU A 261 -8.68 4.00 11.75
N LEU A 262 -7.94 4.96 12.30
CA LEU A 262 -6.58 4.74 12.83
C LEU A 262 -6.58 3.71 13.95
N ASP A 263 -7.50 3.82 14.90
CA ASP A 263 -7.66 2.85 15.98
C ASP A 263 -8.02 1.46 15.41
N ALA A 264 -8.75 1.40 14.29
CA ALA A 264 -9.06 0.16 13.58
C ALA A 264 -7.89 -0.38 12.71
N GLY A 265 -6.77 0.33 12.63
CA GLY A 265 -5.54 -0.09 11.95
C GLY A 265 -5.30 0.52 10.57
N PHE A 266 -6.22 1.34 10.05
CA PHE A 266 -6.01 2.03 8.77
C PHE A 266 -5.12 3.25 8.94
N ALA A 267 -4.37 3.65 7.91
CA ALA A 267 -3.66 4.93 7.98
C ALA A 267 -4.65 6.08 7.76
N ALA A 268 -4.62 7.07 8.66
CA ALA A 268 -5.40 8.29 8.51
C ALA A 268 -4.91 9.11 7.31
N THR A 269 -5.80 9.93 6.75
CA THR A 269 -5.48 10.83 5.63
C THR A 269 -5.12 12.23 6.12
N ARG A 270 -5.50 12.56 7.36
CA ARG A 270 -5.25 13.83 8.03
C ARG A 270 -4.05 13.78 8.96
N GLU A 271 -3.25 14.84 8.94
CA GLU A 271 -2.20 15.09 9.93
C GLU A 271 -2.78 15.38 11.32
N SER A 272 -4.05 15.78 11.40
CA SER A 272 -4.73 16.17 12.64
C SER A 272 -5.39 15.01 13.39
N ALA A 273 -5.51 13.84 12.76
CA ALA A 273 -6.13 12.64 13.33
C ALA A 273 -5.21 11.98 14.35
#